data_AF-A0A359MRM6-F1
#
_entry.id   AF-A0A359MRM6-F1
#
_cell.length_a   1.000
_cell.length_b   1.000
_cell.length_c   1.000
_cell.angle_alpha   90.00
_cell.angle_beta   90.00
_cell.angle_gamma   90.00
#
_symmetry.space_group_name_H-M   'P 1'
#
loop_
_entity.id
_entity.type
_entity.pdbx_description
1 polymer ?
#
loop_
_entity_poly.entity_id
_entity_poly.type
_entity_poly.pdbx_seq_one_letter_code
_entity_poly.pdbx_strand_id
1 'polypeptide(L)'
;VYNNISENEDSILAVKDTYGQVIKYDEEVITAYYFSTSCGHTTMPEYVWANGQPIPYLKGKLMATENSKEVSSQESIRLYQDLSKEENFRKFIKDDDVVTYDSEFDWYRWNTTLNIEDVQKNIDEKLSSRYQANPSLVLTM
;
A
#
# COMPACT_ATOMS: atom_id res chain seq x y z
N VAL A 1 13.49 10.07 10.82
CA VAL A 1 12.62 9.10 10.11
C VAL A 1 11.20 9.23 10.68
N TYR A 2 10.18 8.51 10.19
CA TYR A 2 8.74 8.62 10.54
C TYR A 2 8.48 9.21 11.95
N ASN A 3 7.64 10.25 12.04
CA ASN A 3 7.37 11.07 13.25
C ASN A 3 8.52 11.95 13.81
N ASN A 4 9.70 11.99 13.18
CA ASN A 4 10.84 12.86 13.53
C ASN A 4 11.25 12.77 15.02
N ILE A 5 11.13 11.58 15.60
CA ILE A 5 11.51 11.29 16.98
C ILE A 5 13.03 11.11 17.05
N SER A 6 13.65 11.58 18.13
CA SER A 6 15.07 11.33 18.43
C SER A 6 15.35 9.84 18.60
N GLU A 7 16.60 9.44 18.37
CA GLU A 7 17.03 8.07 18.69
C GLU A 7 16.79 7.72 20.17
N ASN A 8 16.48 6.46 20.41
CA ASN A 8 16.35 5.86 21.73
C ASN A 8 17.13 4.53 21.79
N GLU A 9 17.25 3.95 22.98
CA GLU A 9 18.03 2.72 23.20
C GLU A 9 17.62 1.57 22.28
N ASP A 10 16.31 1.37 22.09
CA ASP A 10 15.77 0.30 21.23
C ASP A 10 16.16 0.51 19.75
N SER A 11 16.02 1.73 19.24
CA SER A 11 16.39 2.06 17.86
C SER A 11 17.90 1.93 17.62
N ILE A 12 18.73 2.30 18.62
CA ILE A 12 20.18 2.15 18.56
C ILE A 12 20.55 0.66 18.55
N LEU A 13 19.91 -0.15 19.39
CA LEU A 13 20.15 -1.58 19.45
C LEU A 13 19.76 -2.26 18.13
N ALA A 14 18.59 -1.96 17.58
CA ALA A 14 18.13 -2.51 16.30
C ALA A 14 19.11 -2.20 15.15
N VAL A 15 19.66 -0.97 15.09
CA VAL A 15 20.68 -0.60 14.09
C VAL A 15 21.99 -1.37 14.30
N LYS A 16 22.43 -1.54 15.55
CA LYS A 16 23.64 -2.31 15.86
C LYS A 16 23.49 -3.79 15.49
N ASP A 17 22.35 -4.39 15.81
CA ASP A 17 22.08 -5.81 15.53
C ASP A 17 21.96 -6.11 14.04
N THR A 18 21.64 -5.10 13.23
CA THR A 18 21.52 -5.20 11.76
C THR A 18 22.69 -4.55 11.03
N TYR A 19 23.80 -4.25 11.72
CA TYR A 19 24.95 -3.57 11.12
C TYR A 19 25.51 -4.34 9.91
N GLY A 20 25.64 -3.64 8.78
CA GLY A 20 26.15 -4.19 7.53
C GLY A 20 25.16 -5.10 6.77
N GLN A 21 23.96 -5.33 7.30
CA GLN A 21 22.92 -6.08 6.60
C GLN A 21 22.25 -5.20 5.55
N VAL A 22 22.06 -5.76 4.36
CA VAL A 22 21.36 -5.12 3.24
C VAL A 22 20.41 -6.12 2.61
N ILE A 23 19.30 -5.62 2.07
CA ILE A 23 18.37 -6.45 1.29
C ILE A 23 18.87 -6.46 -0.16
N LYS A 24 18.97 -7.65 -0.75
CA LYS A 24 19.46 -7.86 -2.11
C LYS A 24 18.46 -8.63 -2.95
N TYR A 25 18.50 -8.39 -4.26
CA TYR A 25 17.85 -9.19 -5.29
C TYR A 25 18.85 -9.35 -6.45
N ASP A 26 19.11 -10.58 -6.88
CA ASP A 26 20.16 -10.91 -7.86
C ASP A 26 21.52 -10.28 -7.52
N GLU A 27 21.97 -10.45 -6.27
CA GLU A 27 23.22 -9.92 -5.68
C GLU A 27 23.35 -8.40 -5.56
N GLU A 28 22.44 -7.64 -6.17
CA GLU A 28 22.38 -6.18 -6.14
C GLU A 28 21.54 -5.67 -4.96
N VAL A 29 21.97 -4.56 -4.35
CA VAL A 29 21.22 -3.91 -3.26
C VAL A 29 19.93 -3.31 -3.82
N ILE A 30 18.80 -3.64 -3.19
CA ILE A 30 17.50 -3.16 -3.66
C ILE A 30 17.18 -1.74 -3.19
N THR A 31 16.30 -1.07 -3.93
CA THR A 31 15.52 0.03 -3.35
C THR A 31 14.40 -0.55 -2.49
N ALA A 32 14.46 -0.33 -1.17
CA ALA A 32 13.48 -0.81 -0.20
C ALA A 32 12.45 0.28 0.13
N TYR A 33 11.33 0.27 -0.58
CA TYR A 33 10.20 1.15 -0.25
C TYR A 33 9.47 0.64 0.99
N TYR A 34 9.02 1.59 1.82
CA TYR A 34 8.22 1.32 3.01
C TYR A 34 7.13 2.39 3.13
N PHE A 35 6.05 2.06 3.82
CA PHE A 35 4.92 2.94 4.09
C PHE A 35 4.29 2.56 5.44
N SER A 36 3.38 3.40 5.97
CA SER A 36 2.84 3.23 7.33
C SER A 36 1.86 2.08 7.47
N THR A 37 0.76 2.13 6.72
CA THR A 37 -0.42 1.29 6.94
C THR A 37 -1.02 0.94 5.59
N SER A 38 -1.20 -0.36 5.31
CA SER A 38 -1.86 -0.85 4.10
C SER A 38 -3.38 -0.94 4.30
N CYS A 39 -4.12 -1.27 3.25
CA CYS A 39 -5.51 -1.72 3.37
C CYS A 39 -5.64 -3.23 3.69
N GLY A 40 -4.53 -3.87 4.09
CA GLY A 40 -4.38 -5.30 4.26
C GLY A 40 -3.66 -5.99 3.09
N HIS A 41 -3.27 -5.24 2.06
CA HIS A 41 -2.55 -5.76 0.89
C HIS A 41 -1.51 -4.74 0.41
N THR A 42 -0.33 -5.18 0.01
CA THR A 42 0.69 -4.32 -0.63
C THR A 42 0.41 -4.16 -2.13
N THR A 43 1.17 -3.34 -2.84
CA THR A 43 0.99 -3.16 -4.29
C THR A 43 2.32 -3.08 -5.01
N MET A 44 2.26 -3.08 -6.35
CA MET A 44 3.42 -2.97 -7.22
C MET A 44 3.65 -1.49 -7.63
N PRO A 45 4.93 -1.07 -7.74
CA PRO A 45 5.36 0.26 -8.19
C PRO A 45 4.61 0.87 -9.39
N GLU A 46 4.36 0.05 -10.40
CA GLU A 46 3.71 0.42 -11.66
C GLU A 46 2.27 0.88 -11.51
N TYR A 47 1.62 0.55 -10.39
CA TYR A 47 0.28 1.01 -10.06
C TYR A 47 0.26 2.22 -9.11
N VAL A 48 1.42 2.66 -8.61
CA VAL A 48 1.54 3.77 -7.65
C VAL A 48 2.14 5.02 -8.30
N TRP A 49 3.21 4.85 -9.07
CA TRP A 49 3.94 5.97 -9.67
C TRP A 49 3.57 6.17 -11.13
N ALA A 50 3.50 7.43 -11.55
CA ALA A 50 3.34 7.77 -12.97
C ALA A 50 4.52 7.21 -13.77
N ASN A 51 4.23 6.37 -14.77
CA ASN A 51 5.21 5.60 -15.56
C ASN A 51 6.03 4.57 -14.75
N GLY A 52 5.54 4.16 -13.58
CA GLY A 52 6.18 3.11 -12.80
C GLY A 52 6.37 1.85 -13.64
N GLN A 53 7.52 1.21 -13.48
CA GLN A 53 7.85 -0.04 -14.16
C GLN A 53 7.80 -1.20 -13.15
N PRO A 54 7.47 -2.42 -13.59
CA PRO A 54 7.48 -3.58 -12.73
C PRO A 54 8.87 -3.82 -12.16
N ILE A 55 8.94 -3.91 -10.83
CA ILE A 55 10.15 -4.28 -10.09
C ILE A 55 9.97 -5.72 -9.59
N PRO A 56 10.84 -6.68 -9.98
CA PRO A 56 10.60 -8.12 -9.75
C PRO A 56 10.33 -8.50 -8.29
N TYR A 57 11.01 -7.86 -7.35
CA TYR A 57 10.91 -8.14 -5.91
C TYR A 57 9.79 -7.35 -5.19
N LEU A 58 9.11 -6.41 -5.86
CA LEU A 58 7.99 -5.65 -5.29
C LEU A 58 6.69 -6.16 -5.88
N LYS A 59 6.08 -7.11 -5.17
CA LYS A 59 4.80 -7.73 -5.52
C LYS A 59 3.76 -7.44 -4.46
N GLY A 60 2.54 -7.17 -4.93
CA GLY A 60 1.35 -7.08 -4.09
C GLY A 60 1.13 -8.41 -3.40
N LYS A 61 0.97 -8.37 -2.07
CA LYS A 61 0.68 -9.52 -1.24
C LYS A 61 -0.32 -9.16 -0.16
N LEU A 62 -1.16 -10.13 0.20
CA LEU A 62 -1.99 -10.08 1.39
C LEU A 62 -1.10 -10.04 2.64
N MET A 63 -1.34 -9.07 3.51
CA MET A 63 -0.57 -8.83 4.73
C MET A 63 -1.14 -9.62 5.91
N ALA A 64 -1.24 -10.94 5.80
CA ALA A 64 -1.81 -11.80 6.83
C ALA A 64 -0.85 -12.94 7.20
N THR A 65 -1.03 -13.53 8.38
CA THR A 65 -0.23 -14.69 8.81
C THR A 65 -0.47 -15.88 7.87
N GLU A 66 0.57 -16.33 7.16
CA GLU A 66 0.48 -17.54 6.30
C GLU A 66 0.37 -18.86 7.11
N ASN A 67 0.27 -18.81 8.44
CA ASN A 67 0.50 -19.96 9.31
C ASN A 67 -0.77 -20.62 9.84
N SER A 68 -1.46 -21.35 8.95
CA SER A 68 -1.65 -22.80 9.10
C SER A 68 -2.31 -23.33 7.82
N LYS A 69 -2.17 -24.64 7.54
CA LYS A 69 -2.94 -25.30 6.47
C LYS A 69 -4.47 -25.12 6.64
N GLU A 70 -4.93 -24.73 7.83
CA GLU A 70 -6.34 -24.42 8.13
C GLU A 70 -6.73 -22.99 7.71
N VAL A 71 -5.84 -22.00 7.86
CA VAL A 71 -6.05 -20.61 7.42
C VAL A 71 -6.04 -20.51 5.88
N SER A 72 -5.12 -21.21 5.21
CA SER A 72 -5.13 -21.36 3.74
C SER A 72 -6.27 -22.22 3.17
N SER A 73 -7.13 -22.80 4.01
CA SER A 73 -8.33 -23.53 3.59
C SER A 73 -9.59 -22.66 3.54
N GLN A 74 -9.53 -21.46 4.12
CA GLN A 74 -10.62 -20.49 3.98
C GLN A 74 -10.64 -19.93 2.57
N GLU A 75 -11.79 -20.06 1.92
CA GLU A 75 -12.01 -19.62 0.54
C GLU A 75 -11.71 -18.12 0.36
N SER A 76 -12.04 -17.31 1.37
CA SER A 76 -11.75 -15.87 1.43
C SER A 76 -10.26 -15.57 1.32
N ILE A 77 -9.40 -16.26 2.06
CA ILE A 77 -7.95 -16.01 2.04
C ILE A 77 -7.36 -16.34 0.67
N ARG A 78 -7.78 -17.45 0.04
CA ARG A 78 -7.34 -17.78 -1.32
C ARG A 78 -7.82 -16.74 -2.32
N LEU A 79 -9.06 -16.27 -2.17
CA LEU A 79 -9.64 -15.25 -3.03
C LEU A 79 -8.88 -13.93 -2.92
N TYR A 80 -8.41 -13.57 -1.72
CA TYR A 80 -7.75 -12.30 -1.44
C TYR A 80 -6.24 -12.28 -1.76
N GLN A 81 -5.66 -13.41 -2.17
CA GLN A 81 -4.29 -13.45 -2.70
C GLN A 81 -4.18 -12.80 -4.10
N ASP A 82 -5.27 -12.79 -4.88
CA ASP A 82 -5.32 -12.18 -6.20
C ASP A 82 -6.48 -11.20 -6.32
N LEU A 83 -6.13 -9.91 -6.22
CA LEU A 83 -7.05 -8.78 -6.33
C LEU A 83 -7.08 -8.17 -7.73
N SER A 84 -6.53 -8.82 -8.76
CA SER A 84 -6.54 -8.32 -10.14
C SER A 84 -7.95 -8.22 -10.74
N LYS A 85 -8.91 -8.94 -10.17
CA LYS A 85 -10.33 -8.88 -10.53
C LYS A 85 -11.09 -7.95 -9.60
N GLU A 86 -11.82 -7.01 -10.20
CA GLU A 86 -12.66 -6.03 -9.49
C GLU A 86 -13.63 -6.68 -8.49
N GLU A 87 -14.23 -7.82 -8.84
CA GLU A 87 -15.14 -8.55 -7.93
C GLU A 87 -14.42 -9.03 -6.65
N ASN A 88 -13.19 -9.54 -6.78
CA ASN A 88 -12.38 -10.01 -5.66
C ASN A 88 -11.95 -8.83 -4.79
N PHE A 89 -11.46 -7.75 -5.41
CA PHE A 89 -11.09 -6.53 -4.71
C PHE A 89 -12.26 -5.95 -3.92
N ARG A 90 -13.44 -5.88 -4.54
CA ARG A 90 -14.66 -5.35 -3.90
C ARG A 90 -15.11 -6.19 -2.71
N LYS A 91 -14.97 -7.53 -2.77
CA LYS A 91 -15.21 -8.42 -1.64
C LYS A 91 -14.19 -8.15 -0.54
N PHE A 92 -12.89 -8.15 -0.88
CA PHE A 92 -11.79 -7.92 0.06
C PHE A 92 -11.90 -6.61 0.84
N ILE A 93 -12.09 -5.48 0.14
CA ILE A 93 -12.04 -4.15 0.75
C ILE A 93 -13.25 -3.85 1.64
N LYS A 94 -14.33 -4.62 1.48
CA LYS A 94 -15.57 -4.52 2.27
C LYS A 94 -15.72 -5.61 3.33
N ASP A 95 -14.81 -6.57 3.35
CA ASP A 95 -14.80 -7.63 4.33
C ASP A 95 -14.13 -7.10 5.60
N ASP A 96 -14.93 -6.74 6.60
CA ASP A 96 -14.44 -6.25 7.89
C ASP A 96 -13.98 -7.39 8.82
N ASP A 97 -14.28 -8.65 8.48
CA ASP A 97 -13.89 -9.83 9.27
C ASP A 97 -12.46 -10.29 8.93
N VAL A 98 -11.88 -9.82 7.81
CA VAL A 98 -10.51 -10.16 7.43
C VAL A 98 -9.49 -9.41 8.29
N VAL A 99 -8.79 -10.16 9.15
CA VAL A 99 -7.71 -9.62 9.97
C VAL A 99 -6.38 -9.74 9.23
N THR A 100 -5.69 -8.61 9.11
CA THR A 100 -4.35 -8.46 8.52
C THR A 100 -3.43 -7.78 9.54
N TYR A 101 -2.13 -7.73 9.28
CA TYR A 101 -1.13 -7.14 10.19
C TYR A 101 -1.44 -5.69 10.56
N ASP A 102 -2.08 -4.95 9.65
CA ASP A 102 -2.36 -3.54 9.85
C ASP A 102 -3.74 -3.26 10.46
N SER A 103 -4.56 -4.29 10.68
CA SER A 103 -5.97 -4.15 11.06
C SER A 103 -6.22 -3.42 12.37
N GLU A 104 -5.23 -3.33 13.25
CA GLU A 104 -5.34 -2.65 14.55
C GLU A 104 -5.01 -1.15 14.50
N PHE A 105 -4.53 -0.62 13.37
CA PHE A 105 -4.20 0.80 13.25
C PHE A 105 -5.41 1.66 12.88
N ASP A 106 -5.54 2.84 13.48
CA ASP A 106 -6.64 3.80 13.20
C ASP A 106 -6.73 4.22 11.72
N TRP A 107 -5.61 4.17 11.00
CA TRP A 107 -5.54 4.49 9.57
C TRP A 107 -5.86 3.30 8.66
N TYR A 108 -6.20 2.14 9.22
CA TYR A 108 -6.65 0.98 8.47
C TYR A 108 -8.11 1.16 8.05
N ARG A 109 -8.36 1.17 6.73
CA ARG A 109 -9.71 1.21 6.12
C ARG A 109 -10.69 2.19 6.78
N TRP A 110 -10.29 3.46 6.84
CA TRP A 110 -11.09 4.52 7.44
C TRP A 110 -12.12 5.11 6.47
N ASN A 111 -13.10 5.82 7.03
CA ASN A 111 -14.08 6.61 6.28
C ASN A 111 -14.12 8.07 6.78
N THR A 112 -14.53 8.98 5.90
CA THR A 112 -14.78 10.38 6.24
C THR A 112 -15.91 10.93 5.38
N THR A 113 -16.46 12.08 5.79
CA THR A 113 -17.51 12.80 5.08
C THR A 113 -16.98 14.14 4.62
N LEU A 114 -17.11 14.43 3.33
CA LEU A 114 -16.70 15.69 2.71
C LEU A 114 -17.91 16.38 2.09
N ASN A 115 -17.93 17.71 2.09
CA ASN A 115 -18.95 18.48 1.36
C ASN A 115 -18.68 18.38 -0.14
N ILE A 116 -19.71 18.00 -0.90
CA ILE A 116 -19.62 17.86 -2.36
C ILE A 116 -19.30 19.19 -3.05
N GLU A 117 -19.78 20.33 -2.52
CA GLU A 117 -19.51 21.65 -3.08
C GLU A 117 -18.02 22.02 -2.99
N ASP A 118 -17.38 21.67 -1.86
CA ASP A 118 -15.94 21.91 -1.66
C ASP A 118 -15.09 21.01 -2.57
N VAL A 119 -15.49 19.74 -2.74
CA VAL A 119 -14.82 18.81 -3.66
C VAL A 119 -14.93 19.30 -5.09
N GLN A 120 -16.14 19.68 -5.53
CA GLN A 120 -16.37 20.18 -6.88
C GLN A 120 -15.55 21.45 -7.14
N LYS A 121 -15.61 22.43 -6.23
CA LYS A 121 -14.82 23.66 -6.33
C LYS A 121 -13.34 23.37 -6.46
N ASN A 122 -12.79 22.45 -5.66
CA ASN A 122 -11.38 22.09 -5.73
C ASN A 122 -11.01 21.47 -7.08
N ILE A 123 -11.85 20.56 -7.60
CA ILE A 123 -11.63 19.93 -8.89
C ILE A 123 -11.65 20.99 -10.00
N ASP A 124 -12.68 21.83 -10.05
CA ASP A 124 -12.84 22.87 -11.08
C ASP A 124 -11.66 23.86 -11.08
N GLU A 125 -11.17 24.25 -9.90
CA GLU A 125 -10.02 25.14 -9.75
C GLU A 125 -8.70 24.52 -10.21
N LYS A 126 -8.52 23.20 -10.06
CA LYS A 126 -7.22 22.53 -10.27
C LYS A 126 -7.11 21.75 -11.57
N LEU A 127 -8.22 21.23 -12.09
CA LEU A 127 -8.23 20.27 -13.19
C LEU A 127 -7.53 20.81 -14.45
N SER A 128 -7.82 22.05 -14.85
CA SER A 128 -7.19 22.67 -16.02
C SER A 128 -5.66 22.75 -15.85
N SER A 129 -5.17 23.23 -14.70
CA SER A 129 -3.73 23.30 -14.44
C SER A 129 -3.06 21.93 -14.41
N ARG A 130 -3.77 20.90 -13.92
CA ARG A 130 -3.27 19.52 -13.91
C ARG A 130 -3.21 18.92 -15.30
N TYR A 131 -4.21 19.16 -16.13
CA TYR A 131 -4.22 18.75 -17.54
C TYR A 131 -3.05 19.41 -18.28
N GLN A 132 -2.85 20.72 -18.14
CA GLN A 132 -1.73 21.41 -18.80
C GLN A 132 -0.36 20.89 -18.34
N ALA A 133 -0.23 20.50 -17.07
CA ALA A 133 1.02 19.93 -16.55
C ALA A 133 1.32 18.53 -17.10
N ASN A 134 0.29 17.69 -17.31
CA ASN A 134 0.47 16.38 -17.93
C ASN A 134 -0.84 15.86 -18.58
N PRO A 135 -1.08 16.17 -19.88
CA PRO A 135 -2.31 15.79 -20.56
C PRO A 135 -2.54 14.27 -20.66
N SER A 136 -1.48 13.47 -20.69
CA SER A 136 -1.61 12.01 -20.84
C SER A 136 -2.13 11.32 -19.58
N LEU A 137 -2.14 12.01 -18.43
CA LEU A 137 -2.60 11.47 -17.14
C LEU A 137 -4.01 11.98 -16.75
N VAL A 138 -4.65 12.77 -17.61
CA VAL A 138 -6.00 13.30 -17.36
C VAL A 138 -6.86 13.01 -18.58
N LEU A 139 -7.78 12.05 -18.44
CA LEU A 139 -8.73 11.73 -19.50
C LEU A 139 -9.73 12.88 -19.66
N THR A 140 -9.80 13.46 -20.85
CA THR A 140 -10.84 14.43 -21.26
C THR A 140 -11.70 13.80 -22.36
N MET A 141 -12.97 14.22 -22.45
CA MET A 141 -13.89 13.77 -23.50
C MET A 141 -13.58 14.39 -24.86
#